data_AF-A0A939AL64-F1
#
_entry.id   AF-A0A939AL64-F1
#
_cell.length_a   1.000
_cell.length_b   1.000
_cell.length_c   1.000
_cell.angle_alpha   90.00
_cell.angle_beta   90.00
_cell.angle_gamma   90.00
#
_symmetry.space_group_name_H-M   'P 1'
#
loop_
_entity.id
_entity.type
_entity.pdbx_description
1 polymer ?
#
loop_
_entity_poly.entity_id
_entity_poly.type
_entity_poly.pdbx_seq_one_letter_code
_entity_poly.pdbx_strand_id
1 'polypeptide(L)'
;FLNLDFKFKGLFRVIFFLPVVITSGPVIRELTAQGATSAPGIANVPAVAEFLLELPRALRNPVEYLLTSFILILWFSGVQILIYLASLQKVDRSIYEAASIDGASAWETFWKITLPSLSTATVVNAIYTIITLSHFSENKVIQYVYSQTYNVHGGIGYASAMAFIYFGVMVVLLGIVYVFLTRWAKKESN
;
A
#
# COMPACT_ATOMS: atom_id res chain seq x y z
N PHE A 1 -11.43 11.51 9.80
CA PHE A 1 -10.60 12.74 9.67
C PHE A 1 -10.79 13.56 8.39
N LEU A 2 -11.69 13.20 7.46
CA LEU A 2 -11.97 14.03 6.26
C LEU A 2 -13.44 14.47 6.12
N ASN A 3 -14.23 14.29 7.20
CA ASN A 3 -15.62 14.74 7.30
C ASN A 3 -15.84 15.80 8.40
N LEU A 4 -14.74 16.38 8.92
CA LEU A 4 -14.75 17.53 9.84
C LEU A 4 -14.58 18.81 9.00
N ASP A 5 -15.50 19.77 9.09
CA ASP A 5 -15.50 21.03 8.35
C ASP A 5 -14.33 21.96 8.72
N PHE A 6 -13.15 21.64 8.18
CA PHE A 6 -11.98 22.51 8.22
C PHE A 6 -11.91 23.40 6.97
N LYS A 7 -11.62 24.68 7.18
CA LYS A 7 -11.48 25.74 6.15
C LYS A 7 -10.39 25.45 5.09
N PHE A 8 -9.52 24.46 5.29
CA PHE A 8 -8.36 24.16 4.44
C PHE A 8 -8.31 22.71 3.88
N LYS A 9 -9.45 22.01 3.79
CA LYS A 9 -9.55 20.64 3.25
C LYS A 9 -8.89 20.45 1.88
N GLY A 10 -8.88 21.47 1.02
CA GLY A 10 -8.25 21.42 -0.30
C GLY A 10 -6.72 21.39 -0.23
N LEU A 11 -6.13 22.25 0.60
CA LEU A 11 -4.67 22.32 0.79
C LEU A 11 -4.13 21.02 1.40
N PHE A 12 -4.82 20.47 2.41
CA PHE A 12 -4.46 19.18 2.98
C PHE A 12 -4.48 18.06 1.93
N ARG A 13 -5.52 18.02 1.07
CA ARG A 13 -5.55 17.06 -0.04
C ARG A 13 -4.35 17.25 -0.95
N VAL A 14 -4.02 18.46 -1.39
CA VAL A 14 -2.86 18.69 -2.28
C VAL A 14 -1.55 18.20 -1.63
N ILE A 15 -1.30 18.50 -0.35
CA ILE A 15 -0.09 18.06 0.36
C ILE A 15 0.00 16.53 0.44
N PHE A 16 -1.11 15.84 0.72
CA PHE A 16 -1.14 14.38 0.75
C PHE A 16 -1.07 13.72 -0.63
N PHE A 17 -1.48 14.42 -1.68
CA PHE A 17 -1.44 13.93 -3.07
C PHE A 17 -0.12 14.22 -3.78
N LEU A 18 0.61 15.26 -3.38
CA LEU A 18 1.88 15.66 -3.98
C LEU A 18 2.87 14.48 -4.10
N PRO A 19 3.08 13.64 -3.07
CA PRO A 19 4.03 12.54 -3.16
C PRO A 19 3.59 11.42 -4.13
N VAL A 20 2.27 11.19 -4.24
CA VAL A 20 1.69 10.22 -5.19
C VAL A 20 1.86 10.68 -6.65
N VAL A 21 1.90 11.99 -6.87
CA VAL A 21 2.16 12.57 -8.20
C VAL A 21 3.65 12.57 -8.54
N ILE A 22 4.51 12.85 -7.56
CA ILE A 22 5.97 12.94 -7.73
C ILE A 22 6.62 11.55 -7.90
N THR A 23 5.99 10.48 -7.43
CA THR A 23 6.42 9.06 -7.55
C THR A 23 6.43 8.51 -8.98
N SER A 24 6.55 9.37 -10.00
CA SER A 24 6.85 8.96 -11.38
C SER A 24 8.20 8.22 -11.46
N GLY A 25 8.28 7.21 -12.33
CA GLY A 25 9.41 6.26 -12.38
C GLY A 25 10.82 6.89 -12.37
N PRO A 26 11.11 7.89 -13.24
CA PRO A 26 12.43 8.53 -13.25
C PRO A 26 12.72 9.36 -11.99
N VAL A 27 11.72 10.06 -11.46
CA VAL A 27 11.88 10.96 -10.32
C VAL A 27 12.06 10.17 -9.03
N ILE A 28 11.30 9.09 -8.82
CA ILE A 28 11.48 8.26 -7.63
C ILE A 28 12.82 7.54 -7.63
N ARG A 29 13.32 7.13 -8.80
CA ARG A 29 14.64 6.50 -8.90
C ARG A 29 15.74 7.46 -8.48
N GLU A 30 15.66 8.70 -8.94
CA GLU A 30 16.62 9.75 -8.58
C GLU A 30 16.52 10.12 -7.10
N LEU A 31 15.31 10.30 -6.56
CA LEU A 31 15.10 10.56 -5.13
C LEU A 31 15.59 9.41 -4.25
N THR A 32 15.43 8.16 -4.69
CA THR A 32 15.93 6.98 -3.98
C THR A 32 17.45 6.93 -4.03
N ALA A 33 18.04 7.22 -5.20
CA ALA A 33 19.50 7.28 -5.36
C ALA A 33 20.14 8.37 -4.49
N GLN A 34 19.46 9.50 -4.30
CA GLN A 34 19.87 10.59 -3.41
C GLN A 34 19.55 10.32 -1.93
N GLY A 35 18.91 9.20 -1.60
CA GLY A 35 18.52 8.83 -0.24
C GLY A 35 17.33 9.63 0.31
N ALA A 36 16.68 10.48 -0.49
CA ALA A 36 15.55 11.32 -0.08
C ALA A 36 14.27 10.53 0.26
N THR A 37 14.18 9.26 -0.18
CA THR A 37 13.07 8.36 0.13
C THR A 37 13.29 7.54 1.40
N SER A 38 14.44 7.69 2.04
CA SER A 38 14.84 6.94 3.24
C SER A 38 15.38 7.88 4.32
N ALA A 39 15.19 7.50 5.58
CA ALA A 39 15.76 8.19 6.73
C ALA A 39 16.75 7.26 7.44
N PRO A 40 17.95 7.00 6.86
CA PRO A 40 18.92 6.08 7.44
C PRO A 40 19.40 6.52 8.84
N GLY A 41 19.31 7.82 9.15
CA GLY A 41 19.59 8.35 10.48
C GLY A 41 18.71 7.76 11.60
N ILE A 42 17.50 7.26 11.28
CA ILE A 42 16.60 6.62 12.25
C ILE A 42 17.21 5.33 12.81
N ALA A 43 17.86 4.53 11.96
CA ALA A 43 18.49 3.28 12.39
C ALA A 43 19.71 3.51 13.30
N ASN A 44 20.32 4.69 13.22
CA ASN A 44 21.49 5.08 14.03
C ASN A 44 21.10 5.75 15.35
N VAL A 45 19.81 5.96 15.63
CA VAL A 45 19.35 6.44 16.94
C VAL A 45 19.67 5.35 17.97
N PRO A 46 20.38 5.64 19.08
CA PRO A 46 20.85 4.61 20.03
C PRO A 46 19.75 3.64 20.48
N ALA A 47 18.57 4.16 20.86
CA ALA A 47 17.43 3.35 21.26
C ALA A 47 16.91 2.42 20.15
N VAL A 48 16.98 2.86 18.88
CA VAL A 48 16.56 2.06 17.72
C VAL A 48 17.62 1.02 17.38
N ALA A 49 18.90 1.40 17.42
CA ALA A 49 20.02 0.50 17.16
C ALA A 49 20.05 -0.65 18.18
N GLU A 50 19.87 -0.35 19.47
CA GLU A 50 19.78 -1.36 20.53
C GLU A 50 18.58 -2.30 20.31
N PHE A 51 17.40 -1.75 20.01
CA PHE A 51 16.21 -2.54 19.69
C PHE A 51 16.42 -3.46 18.47
N LEU A 52 17.06 -2.98 17.40
CA LEU A 52 17.36 -3.78 16.21
C LEU A 52 18.37 -4.90 16.51
N LEU A 53 19.27 -4.70 17.46
CA LEU A 53 20.25 -5.71 17.89
C LEU A 53 19.60 -6.83 18.71
N GLU A 54 18.60 -6.51 19.53
CA GLU A 54 17.82 -7.47 20.32
C GLU A 54 16.88 -8.34 19.46
N LEU A 55 16.51 -7.87 18.27
CA LEU A 55 15.66 -8.63 17.36
C LEU A 55 16.36 -9.87 16.77
N PRO A 56 15.63 -10.98 16.56
CA PRO A 56 16.11 -12.12 15.80
C PRO A 56 16.61 -11.69 14.41
N ARG A 57 17.68 -12.33 13.92
CA ARG A 57 18.28 -11.99 12.61
C ARG A 57 17.28 -11.98 11.46
N ALA A 58 16.26 -12.83 11.51
CA ALA A 58 15.20 -12.89 10.50
C ALA A 58 14.29 -11.64 10.50
N LEU A 59 14.08 -11.01 11.67
CA LEU A 59 13.21 -9.85 11.84
C LEU A 59 13.98 -8.52 11.77
N ARG A 60 15.29 -8.53 12.04
CA ARG A 60 16.12 -7.32 12.00
C ARG A 60 16.01 -6.58 10.66
N ASN A 61 16.30 -7.27 9.56
CA ASN A 61 16.30 -6.66 8.22
C ASN A 61 14.93 -6.09 7.81
N PRO A 62 13.79 -6.81 7.96
CA PRO A 62 12.49 -6.24 7.59
C PRO A 62 12.09 -5.09 8.51
N VAL A 63 12.38 -5.14 9.81
CA VAL A 63 12.06 -4.04 10.73
C VAL A 63 12.91 -2.81 10.45
N GLU A 64 14.21 -2.98 10.21
CA GLU A 64 15.11 -1.90 9.81
C GLU A 64 14.64 -1.24 8.50
N TYR A 65 14.24 -2.05 7.50
CA TYR A 65 13.68 -1.54 6.25
C TYR A 65 12.41 -0.72 6.47
N LEU A 66 11.49 -1.18 7.33
CA LEU A 66 10.26 -0.45 7.64
C LEU A 66 10.54 0.89 8.31
N LEU A 67 11.48 0.93 9.26
CA LEU A 67 11.85 2.15 9.98
C LEU A 67 12.54 3.17 9.08
N THR A 68 13.49 2.70 8.27
CA THR A 68 14.29 3.58 7.39
C THR A 68 13.51 4.00 6.14
N SER A 69 12.57 3.19 5.65
CA SER A 69 11.79 3.46 4.43
C SER A 69 10.39 4.02 4.70
N PHE A 70 10.12 4.52 5.92
CA PHE A 70 8.80 5.00 6.32
C PHE A 70 8.26 6.11 5.41
N ILE A 71 9.12 7.02 4.94
CA ILE A 71 8.76 8.09 4.00
C ILE A 71 8.20 7.50 2.70
N LEU A 72 8.91 6.52 2.13
CA LEU A 72 8.48 5.82 0.93
C LEU A 72 7.15 5.09 1.19
N ILE A 73 7.02 4.38 2.30
CA ILE A 73 5.77 3.67 2.65
C ILE A 73 4.59 4.64 2.72
N LEU A 74 4.76 5.81 3.35
CA LEU A 74 3.73 6.84 3.40
C LEU A 74 3.33 7.30 2.01
N TRP A 75 4.29 7.55 1.12
CA TRP A 75 4.02 7.99 -0.25
C TRP A 75 3.24 6.94 -1.04
N PHE A 76 3.59 5.66 -0.91
CA PHE A 76 2.89 4.56 -1.57
C PHE A 76 1.54 4.23 -0.97
N SER A 77 1.26 4.64 0.27
CA SER A 77 0.00 4.38 0.98
C SER A 77 -1.11 5.40 0.69
N GLY A 78 -0.78 6.51 0.00
CA GLY A 78 -1.70 7.62 -0.20
C GLY A 78 -3.00 7.21 -0.90
N VAL A 79 -2.92 6.42 -1.97
CA VAL A 79 -4.10 5.95 -2.70
C VAL A 79 -4.94 4.99 -1.86
N GLN A 80 -4.29 4.13 -1.07
CA GLN A 80 -4.97 3.15 -0.25
C GLN A 80 -5.76 3.79 0.88
N ILE A 81 -5.18 4.83 1.50
CA ILE A 81 -5.86 5.67 2.50
C ILE A 81 -7.10 6.33 1.88
N LEU A 82 -7.00 6.82 0.64
CA LEU A 82 -8.14 7.44 -0.05
C LEU A 82 -9.25 6.44 -0.36
N ILE A 83 -8.90 5.22 -0.78
CA ILE A 83 -9.87 4.15 -1.01
C ILE A 83 -10.62 3.81 0.29
N TYR A 84 -9.90 3.63 1.40
CA TYR A 84 -10.54 3.37 2.69
C TYR A 84 -11.41 4.54 3.16
N LEU A 85 -10.92 5.76 2.99
CA LEU A 85 -11.68 6.95 3.36
C LEU A 85 -12.96 7.09 2.55
N ALA A 86 -12.90 6.88 1.23
CA ALA A 86 -14.06 6.93 0.35
C ALA A 86 -15.09 5.85 0.73
N SER A 87 -14.63 4.67 1.20
CA SER A 87 -15.52 3.63 1.71
C SER A 87 -16.16 4.01 3.03
N LEU A 88 -15.40 4.57 3.98
CA LEU A 88 -15.94 5.02 5.27
C LEU A 88 -16.96 6.14 5.12
N GLN A 89 -16.80 7.00 4.11
CA GLN A 89 -17.76 8.07 3.81
C GLN A 89 -19.11 7.54 3.31
N LYS A 90 -19.19 6.28 2.83
CA LYS A 90 -20.44 5.65 2.40
C LYS A 90 -21.25 5.09 3.57
N VAL A 91 -20.63 4.87 4.73
CA VAL A 91 -21.34 4.36 5.91
C VAL A 91 -22.18 5.48 6.49
N ASP A 92 -23.49 5.24 6.62
CA ASP A 92 -24.42 6.22 7.17
C ASP A 92 -24.07 6.53 8.63
N ARG A 93 -24.11 7.83 8.98
CA ARG A 93 -23.91 8.30 10.35
C ARG A 93 -24.97 7.75 11.31
N SER A 94 -26.18 7.46 10.81
CA SER A 94 -27.28 6.90 11.61
C SER A 94 -26.90 5.59 12.30
N ILE A 95 -26.04 4.75 11.68
CA ILE A 95 -25.56 3.49 12.26
C ILE A 95 -24.67 3.74 13.48
N TYR A 96 -23.82 4.77 13.41
CA TYR A 96 -22.96 5.14 14.53
C TYR A 96 -23.74 5.79 15.67
N GLU A 97 -24.76 6.59 15.35
CA GLU A 97 -25.66 7.19 16.33
C GLU A 97 -26.48 6.13 17.06
N ALA A 98 -27.04 5.16 16.32
CA ALA A 98 -27.75 4.01 16.91
C ALA A 98 -26.83 3.21 17.85
N ALA A 99 -25.61 2.88 17.41
CA ALA A 99 -24.64 2.18 18.25
C ALA A 99 -24.29 2.96 19.53
N SER A 100 -24.24 4.29 19.46
CA SER A 100 -23.98 5.13 20.63
C SER A 100 -25.16 5.16 21.61
N ILE A 101 -26.41 5.12 21.10
CA ILE A 101 -27.62 5.04 21.92
C ILE A 101 -27.71 3.68 22.61
N ASP A 102 -27.29 2.61 21.92
CA ASP A 102 -27.21 1.24 22.45
C ASP A 102 -26.03 1.03 23.42
N GLY A 103 -25.23 2.07 23.69
CA GLY A 103 -24.12 2.03 24.64
C GLY A 103 -22.86 1.33 24.15
N ALA A 104 -22.71 1.10 22.84
CA ALA A 104 -21.51 0.48 22.28
C ALA A 104 -20.29 1.39 22.45
N SER A 105 -19.18 0.82 22.93
CA SER A 105 -17.91 1.54 23.01
C SER A 105 -17.32 1.80 21.62
N ALA A 106 -16.39 2.76 21.52
CA ALA A 106 -15.68 3.05 20.27
C ALA A 106 -14.90 1.84 19.74
N TRP A 107 -14.41 0.98 20.64
CA TRP A 107 -13.72 -0.26 20.29
C TRP A 107 -14.67 -1.29 19.68
N GLU A 108 -15.84 -1.49 20.30
CA GLU A 108 -16.86 -2.40 19.77
C GLU A 108 -17.40 -1.92 18.43
N THR A 109 -17.68 -0.61 18.33
CA THR A 109 -18.07 0.04 17.08
C THR A 109 -17.03 -0.17 15.98
N PHE A 110 -15.73 -0.07 16.29
CA PHE A 110 -14.67 -0.31 15.32
C PHE A 110 -14.70 -1.75 14.78
N TRP A 111 -14.72 -2.76 15.66
CA TRP A 111 -14.64 -4.15 15.24
C TRP A 111 -15.93 -4.68 14.64
N LYS A 112 -17.10 -4.21 15.08
CA LYS A 112 -18.41 -4.73 14.65
C LYS A 112 -19.05 -3.94 13.51
N ILE A 113 -18.73 -2.65 13.35
CA ILE A 113 -19.35 -1.78 12.34
C ILE A 113 -18.31 -1.34 11.33
N THR A 114 -17.25 -0.67 11.79
CA THR A 114 -16.26 -0.04 10.90
C THR A 114 -15.48 -1.08 10.10
N LEU A 115 -14.88 -2.08 10.75
CA LEU A 115 -14.04 -3.06 10.09
C LEU A 115 -14.81 -3.93 9.08
N PRO A 116 -16.01 -4.46 9.39
CA PRO A 116 -16.80 -5.24 8.42
C PRO A 116 -17.25 -4.38 7.24
N SER A 117 -17.61 -3.10 7.48
CA SER A 117 -18.00 -2.17 6.40
C SER A 117 -16.85 -1.88 5.41
N LEU A 118 -15.60 -2.03 5.87
CA LEU A 118 -14.41 -1.83 5.04
C LEU A 118 -14.01 -3.07 4.25
N SER A 119 -14.59 -4.24 4.50
CA SER A 119 -14.22 -5.52 3.86
C SER A 119 -14.13 -5.42 2.33
N THR A 120 -15.12 -4.78 1.70
CA THR A 120 -15.15 -4.56 0.25
C THR A 120 -14.04 -3.61 -0.22
N ALA A 121 -13.75 -2.56 0.55
CA ALA A 121 -12.65 -1.64 0.26
C ALA A 121 -11.28 -2.30 0.40
N THR A 122 -11.13 -3.24 1.35
CA THR A 122 -9.91 -4.04 1.52
C THR A 122 -9.62 -4.87 0.28
N VAL A 123 -10.63 -5.47 -0.36
CA VAL A 123 -10.46 -6.22 -1.63
C VAL A 123 -9.92 -5.31 -2.73
N VAL A 124 -10.55 -4.13 -2.91
CA VAL A 124 -10.13 -3.15 -3.92
C VAL A 124 -8.70 -2.68 -3.64
N ASN A 125 -8.37 -2.41 -2.38
CA ASN A 125 -7.04 -1.98 -1.98
C ASN A 125 -5.95 -3.03 -2.23
N ALA A 126 -6.25 -4.30 -1.94
CA ALA A 126 -5.33 -5.39 -2.18
C ALA A 126 -5.02 -5.53 -3.68
N ILE A 127 -6.07 -5.53 -4.52
CA ILE A 127 -5.93 -5.60 -5.99
C ILE A 127 -5.11 -4.40 -6.50
N TYR A 128 -5.46 -3.19 -6.07
CA TYR A 128 -4.77 -1.97 -6.46
C TYR A 128 -3.28 -2.01 -6.10
N THR A 129 -2.96 -2.49 -4.90
CA THR A 129 -1.59 -2.60 -4.42
C THR A 129 -0.78 -3.60 -5.24
N ILE A 130 -1.36 -4.77 -5.54
CA ILE A 130 -0.72 -5.78 -6.39
C ILE A 130 -0.41 -5.20 -7.77
N ILE A 131 -1.38 -4.55 -8.40
CA ILE A 131 -1.20 -3.95 -9.73
C ILE A 131 -0.10 -2.88 -9.68
N THR A 132 -0.14 -2.01 -8.67
CA THR A 132 0.85 -0.92 -8.51
C THR A 132 2.26 -1.48 -8.34
N LEU A 133 2.45 -2.48 -7.48
CA LEU A 133 3.74 -3.14 -7.29
C LEU A 133 4.19 -3.90 -8.55
N SER A 134 3.25 -4.48 -9.30
CA SER A 134 3.53 -5.21 -10.53
C SER A 134 3.91 -4.32 -11.71
N HIS A 135 3.59 -3.03 -11.66
CA HIS A 135 3.95 -2.05 -12.68
C HIS A 135 5.08 -1.09 -12.21
N PHE A 136 5.58 -1.29 -10.99
CA PHE A 136 6.55 -0.37 -10.41
C PHE A 136 7.88 -0.41 -11.19
N SER A 137 8.47 0.75 -11.47
CA SER A 137 9.69 0.86 -12.28
C SER A 137 10.92 0.19 -11.66
N GLU A 138 10.96 0.11 -10.33
CA GLU A 138 12.00 -0.61 -9.57
C GLU A 138 11.64 -2.08 -9.30
N ASN A 139 10.58 -2.60 -9.91
CA ASN A 139 10.27 -4.02 -9.83
C ASN A 139 11.38 -4.81 -10.54
N LYS A 140 12.11 -5.64 -9.79
CA LYS A 140 13.22 -6.44 -10.29
C LYS A 140 12.84 -7.33 -11.47
N VAL A 141 11.61 -7.84 -11.51
CA VAL A 141 11.12 -8.68 -12.62
C VAL A 141 10.93 -7.83 -13.88
N ILE A 142 10.33 -6.65 -13.76
CA ILE A 142 10.18 -5.73 -14.91
C ILE A 142 11.56 -5.28 -15.40
N GLN A 143 12.47 -4.86 -14.52
CA GLN A 143 13.81 -4.46 -14.92
C GLN A 143 14.57 -5.61 -15.60
N TYR A 144 14.41 -6.83 -15.10
CA TYR A 144 14.98 -8.00 -15.75
C TYR A 144 14.42 -8.18 -17.17
N VAL A 145 13.11 -8.14 -17.35
CA VAL A 145 12.47 -8.22 -18.69
C VAL A 145 12.99 -7.12 -19.62
N TYR A 146 13.04 -5.87 -19.15
CA TYR A 146 13.57 -4.74 -19.92
C TYR A 146 15.05 -4.90 -20.29
N SER A 147 15.87 -5.45 -19.39
CA SER A 147 17.29 -5.70 -19.66
C SER A 147 17.51 -6.71 -20.79
N GLN A 148 16.58 -7.65 -20.96
CA GLN A 148 16.66 -8.65 -22.03
C GLN A 148 16.32 -8.06 -23.42
N THR A 149 15.51 -7.01 -23.47
CA THR A 149 15.13 -6.33 -24.73
C THR A 149 16.35 -5.83 -25.50
N TYR A 150 17.36 -5.33 -24.78
CA TYR A 150 18.60 -4.77 -25.34
C TYR A 150 19.78 -5.76 -25.28
N ASN A 151 19.56 -6.99 -24.85
CA ASN A 151 20.60 -8.01 -24.79
C ASN A 151 20.77 -8.69 -26.15
N VAL A 152 22.03 -8.90 -26.56
CA VAL A 152 22.42 -9.52 -27.82
C VAL A 152 21.89 -10.95 -27.98
N HIS A 153 21.68 -11.68 -26.88
CA HIS A 153 21.27 -13.09 -26.91
C HIS A 153 19.75 -13.32 -26.91
N GLY A 154 18.97 -12.39 -26.33
CA GLY A 154 17.51 -12.56 -26.17
C GLY A 154 16.70 -11.71 -27.15
N GLY A 155 17.13 -10.46 -27.38
CA GLY A 155 16.39 -9.50 -28.18
C GLY A 155 14.94 -9.26 -27.72
N ILE A 156 14.18 -8.54 -28.56
CA ILE A 156 12.81 -8.11 -28.25
C ILE A 156 11.84 -9.30 -28.15
N GLY A 157 12.06 -10.37 -28.92
CA GLY A 157 11.21 -11.56 -28.92
C GLY A 157 11.24 -12.31 -27.58
N TYR A 158 12.42 -12.51 -27.00
CA TYR A 158 12.58 -13.16 -25.71
C TYR A 158 11.99 -12.33 -24.56
N ALA A 159 12.26 -11.02 -24.57
CA ALA A 159 11.66 -10.09 -23.59
C ALA A 159 10.12 -10.09 -23.66
N SER A 160 9.56 -10.11 -24.87
CA SER A 160 8.10 -10.17 -25.07
C SER A 160 7.50 -11.47 -24.51
N ALA A 161 8.14 -12.62 -24.74
CA ALA A 161 7.71 -13.90 -24.18
C ALA A 161 7.71 -13.89 -22.64
N MET A 162 8.76 -13.34 -22.03
CA MET A 162 8.82 -13.17 -20.57
C MET A 162 7.71 -12.24 -20.04
N ALA A 163 7.39 -11.16 -20.76
CA ALA A 163 6.31 -10.25 -20.39
C ALA A 163 4.94 -10.96 -20.40
N PHE A 164 4.67 -11.84 -21.37
CA PHE A 164 3.45 -12.65 -21.40
C PHE A 164 3.37 -13.65 -20.24
N ILE A 165 4.49 -14.29 -19.89
CA ILE A 165 4.55 -15.19 -18.72
C ILE A 165 4.26 -14.39 -17.45
N TYR A 166 4.90 -13.23 -17.29
CA TYR A 166 4.69 -12.36 -16.14
C TYR A 166 3.23 -11.90 -16.03
N PHE A 167 2.62 -11.52 -17.16
CA PHE A 167 1.20 -11.19 -17.22
C PHE A 167 0.32 -12.35 -16.75
N GLY A 168 0.57 -13.57 -17.25
CA GLY A 168 -0.18 -14.77 -16.83
C GLY A 168 -0.06 -15.04 -15.33
N VAL A 169 1.15 -14.93 -14.77
CA VAL A 169 1.39 -15.07 -13.32
C VAL A 169 0.62 -14.02 -12.52
N MET A 170 0.60 -12.77 -12.99
CA MET A 170 -0.13 -11.69 -12.33
C MET A 170 -1.65 -11.90 -12.36
N VAL A 171 -2.20 -12.40 -13.47
CA VAL A 171 -3.63 -12.75 -13.55
C VAL A 171 -4.00 -13.86 -12.57
N VAL A 172 -3.18 -14.91 -12.47
CA VAL A 172 -3.39 -16.01 -11.53
C VAL A 172 -3.32 -15.50 -10.08
N LEU A 173 -2.31 -14.69 -9.76
CA LEU A 173 -2.15 -14.12 -8.42
C LEU A 173 -3.33 -13.22 -8.05
N LEU A 174 -3.77 -12.34 -8.96
CA LEU A 174 -4.95 -11.49 -8.77
C LEU A 174 -6.22 -12.34 -8.57
N GLY A 175 -6.39 -13.41 -9.35
CA GLY A 175 -7.51 -14.34 -9.19
C GLY A 175 -7.53 -15.01 -7.82
N ILE A 176 -6.38 -15.51 -7.35
CA ILE A 176 -6.26 -16.12 -6.02
C ILE A 176 -6.61 -15.12 -4.92
N VAL A 177 -6.03 -13.92 -4.96
CA VAL A 177 -6.27 -12.88 -3.95
C VAL A 177 -7.73 -12.42 -3.97
N TYR A 178 -8.32 -12.24 -5.15
CA TYR A 178 -9.73 -11.89 -5.30
C TYR A 178 -10.64 -12.96 -4.68
N VAL A 179 -10.43 -14.25 -5.01
CA VAL A 179 -11.24 -15.35 -4.47
C VAL A 179 -11.07 -15.47 -2.95
N PHE A 180 -9.85 -15.35 -2.44
CA PHE A 180 -9.57 -15.44 -1.02
C PHE A 180 -10.25 -14.30 -0.23
N LEU A 181 -10.06 -13.06 -0.68
CA LEU A 181 -10.58 -11.88 0.02
C LEU A 181 -12.10 -11.71 -0.13
N THR A 182 -12.69 -12.09 -1.27
CA THR A 182 -14.15 -12.06 -1.43
C THR A 182 -14.85 -13.13 -0.62
N ARG A 183 -14.24 -14.32 -0.44
CA ARG A 183 -14.76 -15.35 0.46
C ARG A 183 -14.71 -14.89 1.92
N TRP A 184 -13.64 -14.20 2.31
CA TRP A 184 -13.54 -13.58 3.63
C TRP A 184 -14.61 -12.49 3.82
N ALA A 185 -14.73 -11.55 2.88
CA ALA A 185 -15.70 -10.46 2.94
C ALA A 185 -17.16 -10.96 3.00
N LYS A 186 -17.51 -12.02 2.25
CA LYS A 186 -18.85 -12.63 2.31
C LYS A 186 -19.14 -13.33 3.65
N LYS A 187 -18.12 -13.84 4.33
CA LYS A 187 -18.28 -14.51 5.63
C LYS A 187 -18.60 -13.53 6.75
N GLU A 188 -18.19 -12.27 6.61
CA GLU A 188 -18.40 -11.21 7.62
C GLU A 188 -19.73 -10.45 7.42
N SER A 189 -20.40 -10.64 6.28
CA SER A 189 -21.69 -10.03 5.95
C SER A 189 -22.90 -10.90 6.30
N ASN A 190 -22.69 -12.17 6.71
CA ASN A 190 -23.71 -13.14 7.11
C ASN A 190 -23.58 -13.45 8.60
#